data_AF-A0A7S4V2Q3-F1
#
_entry.id   AF-A0A7S4V2Q3-F1
#
_cell.length_a   1.000
_cell.length_b   1.000
_cell.length_c   1.000
_cell.angle_alpha   90.00
_cell.angle_beta   90.00
_cell.angle_gamma   90.00
#
_symmetry.space_group_name_H-M   'P 1'
#
loop_
_entity.id
_entity.type
_entity.pdbx_description
1 polymer ?
#
loop_
_entity_poly.entity_id
_entity_poly.type
_entity_poly.pdbx_seq_one_letter_code
_entity_poly.pdbx_strand_id
1 'polypeptide(L)'
;GGWGRAPTGGAMELPLTGCGAAIAGPTAPAGAAPGRPPPHPRDDLEIGRLCDLYQRQLAELNACHSLLTVDQERLASMLAPYMNAVGELVMDRPDPDVLLFQQGLDLRLKEFEEDCKRIKRIEEALQDKIDQAAADYERAVQGIALSTDSRIFRRLREQQQLIEVQQQEIDQARYEKELLQEETRRLRELAGRAAVTGAARPRGGGGGGPLACGAPGGPHWAAAAPPRLHHALTADMPAPPLQGARDPVLFPVAGGGPWAGR
;
A
#
# COMPACT_ATOMS: atom_id res chain seq x y z
N GLY A 1 -38.61 45.17 -0.36
CA GLY A 1 -37.40 45.60 0.36
C GLY A 1 -36.98 44.48 1.28
N GLY A 2 -35.90 43.78 0.93
CA GLY A 2 -35.39 42.62 1.66
C GLY A 2 -34.05 42.25 1.04
N TRP A 3 -33.03 43.05 1.36
CA TRP A 3 -31.67 42.87 0.89
C TRP A 3 -30.97 41.81 1.74
N GLY A 4 -30.25 40.91 1.08
CA GLY A 4 -28.98 40.40 1.60
C GLY A 4 -28.99 39.00 2.21
N ARG A 5 -28.45 38.04 1.45
CA ARG A 5 -27.32 37.22 1.91
C ARG A 5 -26.63 36.54 0.73
N ALA A 6 -25.38 36.93 0.51
CA ALA A 6 -24.45 36.23 -0.35
C ALA A 6 -23.94 34.95 0.35
N PRO A 7 -23.69 33.85 -0.39
CA PRO A 7 -22.88 32.76 0.13
C PRO A 7 -21.40 33.16 0.08
N THR A 8 -20.76 33.17 1.25
CA THR A 8 -19.32 33.33 1.44
C THR A 8 -18.58 32.12 0.85
N GLY A 9 -17.66 32.40 -0.07
CA GLY A 9 -16.70 31.42 -0.58
C GLY A 9 -15.80 30.91 0.54
N GLY A 10 -15.88 29.61 0.81
CA GLY A 10 -14.90 28.87 1.59
C GLY A 10 -13.90 28.21 0.64
N ALA A 11 -12.83 28.92 0.31
CA ALA A 11 -11.64 28.32 -0.28
C ALA A 11 -10.99 27.45 0.81
N MET A 12 -11.09 26.12 0.69
CA MET A 12 -10.14 25.24 1.37
C MET A 12 -8.92 25.09 0.46
N GLU A 13 -7.90 25.86 0.79
CA GLU A 13 -6.53 25.67 0.35
C GLU A 13 -6.07 24.25 0.73
N LEU A 14 -5.73 23.46 -0.27
CA LEU A 14 -4.96 22.24 -0.09
C LEU A 14 -3.49 22.62 0.09
N PRO A 15 -2.81 22.21 1.17
CA PRO A 15 -1.38 22.41 1.29
C PRO A 15 -0.65 21.49 0.30
N LEU A 16 -0.18 22.09 -0.79
CA LEU A 16 0.93 21.57 -1.58
C LEU A 16 2.21 21.66 -0.74
N THR A 17 3.07 20.67 -0.96
CA THR A 17 4.50 20.59 -0.61
C THR A 17 4.85 19.95 0.74
N GLY A 18 5.30 18.70 0.65
CA GLY A 18 6.04 17.98 1.67
C GLY A 18 6.81 16.81 1.04
N CYS A 19 7.69 17.12 0.08
CA CYS A 19 8.60 16.16 -0.54
C CYS A 19 9.58 15.60 0.52
N GLY A 20 9.22 14.44 1.08
CA GLY A 20 10.12 13.59 1.86
C GLY A 20 10.99 12.76 0.93
N ALA A 21 12.29 13.04 1.00
CA ALA A 21 13.39 12.52 0.20
C ALA A 21 13.39 11.00 -0.04
N ALA A 22 13.60 10.65 -1.32
CA ALA A 22 13.99 9.34 -1.77
C ALA A 22 15.38 8.96 -1.22
N ILE A 23 15.47 7.81 -0.55
CA ILE A 23 16.74 7.11 -0.37
C ILE A 23 16.96 6.30 -1.66
N ALA A 24 17.85 6.84 -2.51
CA ALA A 24 18.30 6.22 -3.73
C ALA A 24 19.22 5.02 -3.41
N GLY A 25 18.69 3.80 -3.58
CA GLY A 25 19.47 2.59 -3.82
C GLY A 25 19.59 2.31 -5.33
N PRO A 26 20.67 1.67 -5.80
CA PRO A 26 20.97 1.64 -7.22
C PRO A 26 20.11 0.63 -7.99
N THR A 27 19.52 1.12 -9.08
CA THR A 27 19.19 0.38 -10.32
C THR A 27 18.42 -0.93 -10.17
N ALA A 28 17.09 -0.81 -10.00
CA ALA A 28 16.14 -1.80 -10.49
C ALA A 28 15.39 -1.19 -11.69
N PRO A 29 15.20 -1.92 -12.81
CA PRO A 29 14.47 -1.40 -13.95
C PRO A 29 12.99 -1.24 -13.58
N ALA A 30 12.48 -0.01 -13.70
CA ALA A 30 11.07 0.37 -13.82
C ALA A 30 10.05 -0.73 -13.45
N GLY A 31 9.99 -1.08 -12.16
CA GLY A 31 9.04 -2.04 -11.61
C GLY A 31 7.91 -1.29 -10.94
N ALA A 32 6.70 -1.47 -11.46
CA ALA A 32 5.46 -0.90 -10.96
C ALA A 32 5.36 -0.95 -9.43
N ALA A 33 4.95 0.17 -8.82
CA ALA A 33 4.63 0.21 -7.40
C ALA A 33 3.60 -0.89 -7.08
N PRO A 34 3.84 -1.75 -6.07
CA PRO A 34 2.92 -2.80 -5.70
C PRO A 34 1.71 -2.15 -5.04
N GLY A 35 0.57 -2.16 -5.74
CA GLY A 35 -0.71 -1.74 -5.16
C GLY A 35 -1.52 -0.75 -5.98
N ARG A 36 -1.02 -0.24 -7.11
CA ARG A 36 -1.88 0.52 -8.02
C ARG A 36 -2.56 -0.46 -8.99
N PRO A 37 -3.90 -0.58 -9.01
CA PRO A 37 -4.57 -1.31 -10.07
C PRO A 37 -4.16 -0.72 -11.43
N PRO A 38 -4.03 -1.54 -12.47
CA PRO A 38 -3.62 -1.06 -13.78
C PRO A 38 -4.57 0.07 -14.20
N PRO A 39 -4.08 1.28 -14.49
CA PRO A 39 -4.94 2.31 -15.06
C PRO A 39 -5.51 1.75 -16.35
N HIS A 40 -6.81 1.92 -16.57
CA HIS A 40 -7.43 1.71 -17.86
C HIS A 40 -7.47 3.06 -18.56
N PRO A 41 -6.35 3.52 -19.17
CA PRO A 41 -6.24 4.88 -19.71
C PRO A 41 -7.31 5.17 -20.77
N ARG A 42 -7.87 4.13 -21.39
CA ARG A 42 -8.95 4.27 -22.36
C ARG A 42 -10.29 4.62 -21.69
N ASP A 43 -10.59 3.99 -20.56
CA ASP A 43 -11.85 4.19 -19.84
C ASP A 43 -11.81 5.54 -19.11
N ASP A 44 -10.66 5.91 -18.53
CA ASP A 44 -10.44 7.22 -17.92
C ASP A 44 -10.65 8.37 -18.93
N LEU A 45 -10.19 8.19 -20.18
CA LEU A 45 -10.44 9.15 -21.26
C LEU A 45 -11.90 9.22 -21.68
N GLU A 46 -12.62 8.09 -21.65
CA GLU A 46 -14.04 8.05 -21.98
C GLU A 46 -14.88 8.73 -20.88
N ILE A 47 -14.59 8.44 -19.61
CA ILE A 47 -15.19 9.11 -18.45
C ILE A 47 -14.95 10.61 -18.52
N GLY A 48 -13.71 11.04 -18.81
CA GLY A 48 -13.38 12.46 -18.97
C GLY A 48 -14.23 13.13 -20.06
N ARG A 49 -14.37 12.49 -21.23
CA ARG A 49 -15.21 13.00 -22.32
C ARG A 49 -16.70 13.08 -21.94
N LEU A 50 -17.21 12.10 -21.18
CA LEU A 50 -18.59 12.12 -20.70
C LEU A 50 -18.81 13.23 -19.68
N CYS A 51 -17.86 13.46 -18.78
CA CYS A 51 -17.89 14.58 -17.83
C CYS A 51 -17.92 15.95 -18.55
N ASP A 52 -17.04 16.14 -19.54
CA ASP A 52 -17.00 17.38 -20.33
C ASP A 52 -18.33 17.61 -21.08
N LEU A 53 -18.87 16.55 -21.67
CA LEU A 53 -20.13 16.60 -22.39
C LEU A 53 -21.31 16.89 -21.45
N TYR A 54 -21.34 16.27 -20.27
CA TYR A 54 -22.34 16.54 -19.23
C TYR A 54 -22.29 18.00 -18.77
N GLN A 55 -21.10 18.51 -18.43
CA GLN A 55 -20.93 19.89 -17.99
C GLN A 55 -21.34 20.90 -19.06
N ARG A 56 -20.98 20.64 -20.32
CA ARG A 56 -21.40 21.46 -21.45
C ARG A 56 -22.93 21.47 -21.60
N GLN A 57 -23.58 20.31 -21.58
CA GLN A 57 -25.04 20.23 -21.70
C GLN A 57 -25.76 20.85 -20.51
N LEU A 58 -25.21 20.74 -19.30
CA LEU A 58 -25.74 21.40 -18.12
C LEU A 58 -25.71 22.93 -18.27
N ALA A 59 -24.62 23.48 -18.81
CA ALA A 59 -24.50 24.90 -19.09
C ALA A 59 -25.49 25.36 -20.17
N GLU A 60 -25.63 24.59 -21.27
CA GLU A 60 -26.60 24.86 -22.33
C GLU A 60 -28.05 24.81 -21.78
N LEU A 61 -28.38 23.78 -20.98
CA LEU A 61 -29.70 23.63 -20.35
C LEU A 61 -30.03 24.80 -19.41
N ASN A 62 -29.06 25.24 -18.61
CA ASN A 62 -29.25 26.39 -17.71
C ASN A 62 -29.50 27.68 -18.49
N ALA A 63 -28.80 27.90 -19.61
CA ALA A 63 -29.04 29.04 -20.48
C ALA A 63 -30.45 29.01 -21.08
N CYS A 64 -30.89 27.84 -21.56
CA CYS A 64 -32.25 27.64 -22.08
C CYS A 64 -33.32 27.90 -21.01
N HIS A 65 -33.11 27.42 -19.78
CA HIS A 65 -34.02 27.65 -18.65
C HIS A 65 -34.16 29.15 -18.33
N SER A 66 -33.05 29.89 -18.30
CA SER A 66 -33.07 31.34 -18.08
C SER A 66 -33.86 32.06 -19.19
N LEU A 67 -33.68 31.67 -20.45
CA LEU A 67 -34.42 32.25 -21.58
C LEU A 67 -35.93 31.95 -21.49
N LEU A 68 -36.31 30.70 -21.17
CA LEU A 68 -37.70 30.31 -20.98
C LEU A 68 -38.39 31.11 -19.87
N THR A 69 -37.67 31.39 -18.79
CA THR A 69 -38.19 32.21 -17.68
C THR A 69 -38.54 33.62 -18.17
N VAL A 70 -37.63 34.24 -18.95
CA VAL A 70 -37.87 35.57 -19.55
C VAL A 70 -39.04 35.54 -20.53
N ASP A 71 -39.18 34.48 -21.33
CA ASP A 71 -40.29 34.34 -22.26
C ASP A 71 -41.64 34.16 -21.53
N GLN A 72 -41.67 33.44 -20.41
CA GLN A 72 -42.86 33.32 -19.57
C GLN A 72 -43.26 34.67 -18.95
N GLU A 73 -42.30 35.44 -18.43
CA GLU A 73 -42.54 36.81 -17.93
C GLU A 73 -43.05 37.73 -19.04
N ARG A 74 -42.53 37.57 -20.26
CA ARG A 74 -42.98 38.31 -21.44
C ARG A 74 -44.41 37.93 -21.83
N LEU A 75 -44.75 36.64 -21.87
CA LEU A 75 -46.12 36.19 -22.13
C LEU A 75 -47.08 36.74 -21.05
N ALA A 76 -46.71 36.68 -19.78
CA ALA A 76 -47.49 37.25 -18.70
C ALA A 76 -47.71 38.76 -18.89
N SER A 77 -46.68 39.49 -19.33
CA SER A 77 -46.77 40.92 -19.64
C SER A 77 -47.69 41.21 -20.83
N MET A 78 -47.71 40.34 -21.86
CA MET A 78 -48.63 40.45 -22.99
C MET A 78 -50.08 40.14 -22.59
N LEU A 79 -50.28 39.26 -21.61
CA LEU A 79 -51.60 38.89 -21.09
C LEU A 79 -52.15 39.90 -20.07
N ALA A 80 -51.27 40.61 -19.35
CA ALA A 80 -51.63 41.53 -18.27
C ALA A 80 -52.74 42.56 -18.61
N PRO A 81 -52.77 43.20 -19.81
CA PRO A 81 -53.84 44.14 -20.18
C PRO A 81 -55.23 43.50 -20.25
N TYR A 82 -55.29 42.17 -20.37
CA TYR A 82 -56.50 41.40 -20.58
C TYR A 82 -56.91 40.59 -19.35
N MET A 83 -56.21 40.73 -18.23
CA MET A 83 -56.55 40.08 -16.97
C MET A 83 -57.42 41.02 -16.13
N ASN A 84 -58.50 40.49 -15.55
CA ASN A 84 -59.27 41.22 -14.55
C ASN A 84 -58.57 41.24 -13.18
N ALA A 85 -59.11 42.01 -12.24
CA ALA A 85 -58.61 42.07 -10.85
C ALA A 85 -58.68 40.73 -10.11
N VAL A 86 -59.41 39.74 -10.64
CA VAL A 86 -59.54 38.38 -10.09
C VAL A 86 -58.52 37.42 -10.71
N GLY A 87 -57.81 37.84 -11.77
CA GLY A 87 -56.81 37.04 -12.48
C GLY A 87 -57.38 36.19 -13.62
N GLU A 88 -58.63 36.39 -14.02
CA GLU A 88 -59.25 35.73 -15.16
C GLU A 88 -59.03 36.55 -16.43
N LEU A 89 -58.85 35.86 -17.56
CA LEU A 89 -58.78 36.52 -18.87
C LEU A 89 -60.17 37.04 -19.26
N VAL A 90 -60.27 38.35 -19.45
CA VAL A 90 -61.46 39.04 -19.97
C VAL A 90 -61.19 39.43 -21.42
N MET A 91 -61.17 38.42 -22.28
CA MET A 91 -61.06 38.60 -23.73
C MET A 91 -61.90 37.54 -24.44
N ASP A 92 -62.75 37.96 -25.38
CA ASP A 92 -63.55 37.03 -26.19
C ASP A 92 -62.66 36.29 -27.21
N ARG A 93 -61.58 36.94 -27.67
CA ARG A 93 -60.54 36.36 -28.53
C ARG A 93 -59.16 36.96 -28.21
N PRO A 94 -58.13 36.13 -27.97
CA PRO A 94 -56.75 36.61 -27.83
C PRO A 94 -56.22 37.18 -29.14
N ASP A 95 -55.31 38.14 -29.01
CA ASP A 95 -54.54 38.68 -30.12
C ASP A 95 -53.78 37.53 -30.84
N PRO A 96 -53.83 37.42 -32.18
CA PRO A 96 -53.07 36.41 -32.92
C PRO A 96 -51.58 36.38 -32.56
N ASP A 97 -50.98 37.52 -32.19
CA ASP A 97 -49.57 37.60 -31.81
C ASP A 97 -49.30 36.91 -30.46
N VAL A 98 -50.24 37.01 -29.51
CA VAL A 98 -50.17 36.30 -28.22
C VAL A 98 -50.27 34.79 -28.44
N LEU A 99 -51.19 34.35 -29.30
CA LEU A 99 -51.36 32.93 -29.64
C LEU A 99 -50.11 32.36 -30.32
N LEU A 100 -49.54 33.09 -31.28
CA LEU A 100 -48.32 32.66 -31.96
C LEU A 100 -47.14 32.59 -31.00
N PHE A 101 -47.01 33.58 -30.10
CA PHE A 101 -45.97 33.57 -29.07
C PHE A 101 -46.13 32.38 -28.12
N GLN A 102 -47.35 32.10 -27.67
CA GLN A 102 -47.66 30.94 -26.83
C GLN A 102 -47.27 29.64 -27.52
N GLN A 103 -47.65 29.44 -28.79
CA GLN A 103 -47.28 28.24 -29.55
C GLN A 103 -45.75 28.09 -29.68
N GLY A 104 -45.03 29.19 -29.90
CA GLY A 104 -43.57 29.20 -29.91
C GLY A 104 -42.95 28.89 -28.55
N LEU A 105 -43.57 29.30 -27.45
CA LEU A 105 -43.15 28.96 -26.09
C LEU A 105 -43.40 27.48 -25.79
N ASP A 106 -44.56 26.93 -26.18
CA ASP A 106 -44.90 25.52 -26.02
C ASP A 106 -43.92 24.61 -26.79
N LEU A 107 -43.49 25.02 -27.98
CA LEU A 107 -42.48 24.29 -28.74
C LEU A 107 -41.13 24.29 -28.01
N ARG A 108 -40.69 25.45 -27.51
CA ARG A 108 -39.43 25.56 -26.74
C ARG A 108 -39.47 24.79 -25.43
N LEU A 109 -40.62 24.72 -24.76
CA LEU A 109 -40.80 23.87 -23.57
C LEU A 109 -40.61 22.39 -23.91
N LYS A 110 -41.14 21.91 -25.04
CA LYS A 110 -40.92 20.54 -25.50
C LYS A 110 -39.44 20.27 -25.80
N GLU A 111 -38.76 21.18 -26.49
CA GLU A 111 -37.31 21.08 -26.76
C GLU A 111 -36.51 21.00 -25.45
N PHE A 112 -36.85 21.86 -24.47
CA PHE A 112 -36.23 21.84 -23.16
C PHE A 112 -36.46 20.52 -22.40
N GLU A 113 -37.66 19.94 -22.47
CA GLU A 113 -37.94 18.62 -21.91
C GLU A 113 -37.13 17.51 -22.58
N GLU A 114 -36.94 17.57 -23.89
CA GLU A 114 -36.08 16.64 -24.63
C GLU A 114 -34.61 16.76 -24.21
N ASP A 115 -34.12 17.97 -23.99
CA ASP A 115 -32.77 18.22 -23.48
C ASP A 115 -32.62 17.74 -22.03
N CYS A 116 -33.64 17.91 -21.18
CA CYS A 116 -33.69 17.29 -19.85
C CYS A 116 -33.61 15.76 -19.92
N LYS A 117 -34.26 15.13 -20.90
CA LYS A 117 -34.14 13.67 -21.12
C LYS A 117 -32.79 13.26 -21.69
N ARG A 118 -32.14 14.14 -22.46
CA ARG A 118 -30.81 13.90 -23.04
C ARG A 118 -29.75 13.91 -21.94
N ILE A 119 -29.74 14.93 -21.08
CA ILE A 119 -28.77 15.05 -19.99
C ILE A 119 -28.91 13.91 -18.98
N LYS A 120 -30.14 13.49 -18.65
CA LYS A 120 -30.38 12.31 -17.78
C LYS A 120 -29.75 11.03 -18.32
N ARG A 121 -29.86 10.79 -19.64
CA ARG A 121 -29.23 9.61 -20.27
C ARG A 121 -27.69 9.65 -20.17
N ILE A 122 -27.10 10.83 -20.19
CA ILE A 122 -25.64 11.00 -20.04
C ILE A 122 -25.24 10.80 -18.58
N GLU A 123 -26.04 11.28 -17.63
CA GLU A 123 -25.86 11.05 -16.20
C GLU A 123 -25.93 9.55 -15.86
N GLU A 124 -26.94 8.83 -16.37
CA GLU A 124 -27.06 7.38 -16.25
C GLU A 124 -25.82 6.67 -16.82
N ALA A 125 -25.38 7.04 -18.03
CA ALA A 125 -24.20 6.45 -18.64
C ALA A 125 -22.90 6.74 -17.86
N LEU A 126 -22.79 7.92 -17.23
CA LEU A 126 -21.66 8.27 -16.38
C LEU A 126 -21.68 7.45 -15.09
N GLN A 127 -22.85 7.26 -14.48
CA GLN A 127 -23.02 6.45 -13.28
C GLN A 127 -22.66 4.99 -13.55
N ASP A 128 -23.11 4.42 -14.68
CA ASP A 128 -22.75 3.05 -15.09
C ASP A 128 -21.23 2.86 -15.21
N LYS A 129 -20.52 3.88 -15.74
CA LYS A 129 -19.06 3.85 -15.86
C LYS A 129 -18.37 3.93 -14.49
N ILE A 130 -18.90 4.73 -13.57
CA ILE A 130 -18.40 4.83 -12.19
C ILE A 130 -18.57 3.48 -11.48
N ASP A 131 -19.75 2.87 -11.59
CA ASP A 131 -20.06 1.59 -10.95
C ASP A 131 -19.20 0.46 -11.52
N GLN A 132 -18.99 0.45 -12.84
CA GLN A 132 -18.09 -0.49 -13.49
C GLN A 132 -16.65 -0.33 -13.01
N ALA A 133 -16.13 0.92 -12.95
CA ALA A 133 -14.79 1.19 -12.46
C ALA A 133 -14.61 0.80 -10.98
N ALA A 134 -15.63 1.04 -10.15
CA ALA A 134 -15.65 0.61 -8.75
C ALA A 134 -15.59 -0.93 -8.64
N ALA A 135 -16.40 -1.64 -9.42
CA ALA A 135 -16.39 -3.10 -9.44
C ALA A 135 -15.04 -3.68 -9.93
N ASP A 136 -14.41 -3.07 -10.93
CA ASP A 136 -13.10 -3.49 -11.42
C ASP A 136 -11.99 -3.24 -10.39
N TYR A 137 -12.06 -2.12 -9.67
CA TYR A 137 -11.16 -1.85 -8.55
C TYR A 137 -11.30 -2.90 -7.44
N GLU A 138 -12.53 -3.21 -7.03
CA GLU A 138 -12.79 -4.23 -6.01
C GLU A 138 -12.25 -5.61 -6.42
N ARG A 139 -12.49 -6.03 -7.67
CA ARG A 139 -11.93 -7.27 -8.23
C ARG A 139 -10.41 -7.28 -8.21
N ALA A 140 -9.77 -6.17 -8.59
CA ALA A 140 -8.32 -6.06 -8.58
C ALA A 140 -7.74 -6.16 -7.17
N VAL A 141 -8.36 -5.48 -6.19
CA VAL A 141 -7.96 -5.54 -4.78
C VAL A 141 -8.13 -6.95 -4.21
N GLN A 142 -9.26 -7.61 -4.49
CA GLN A 142 -9.49 -9.00 -4.08
C GLN A 142 -8.45 -9.96 -4.70
N GLY A 143 -8.13 -9.78 -5.98
CA GLY A 143 -7.11 -10.57 -6.66
C GLY A 143 -5.72 -10.41 -6.03
N ILE A 144 -5.32 -9.18 -5.69
CA ILE A 144 -4.07 -8.90 -5.01
C ILE A 144 -4.06 -9.57 -3.63
N ALA A 145 -5.09 -9.37 -2.81
CA ALA A 145 -5.19 -9.94 -1.47
C ALA A 145 -5.07 -11.48 -1.48
N LEU A 146 -5.82 -12.16 -2.35
CA LEU A 146 -5.75 -13.62 -2.48
C LEU A 146 -4.36 -14.11 -2.92
N SER A 147 -3.70 -13.38 -3.81
CA SER A 147 -2.35 -13.73 -4.28
C SER A 147 -1.29 -13.53 -3.19
N THR A 148 -1.38 -12.43 -2.42
CA THR A 148 -0.44 -12.13 -1.34
C THR A 148 -0.60 -13.11 -0.19
N ASP A 149 -1.84 -13.41 0.19
CA ASP A 149 -2.16 -14.36 1.26
C ASP A 149 -1.63 -15.74 0.91
N SER A 150 -1.86 -16.21 -0.33
CA SER A 150 -1.35 -17.49 -0.81
C SER A 150 0.17 -17.59 -0.73
N ARG A 151 0.89 -16.49 -1.04
CA ARG A 151 2.36 -16.44 -0.95
C ARG A 151 2.83 -16.44 0.51
N ILE A 152 2.15 -15.72 1.39
CA ILE A 152 2.46 -15.67 2.82
C ILE A 152 2.25 -17.04 3.45
N PHE A 153 1.11 -17.69 3.19
CA PHE A 153 0.81 -19.02 3.72
C PHE A 153 1.80 -20.08 3.25
N ARG A 154 2.25 -20.02 1.99
CA ARG A 154 3.29 -20.94 1.49
C ARG A 154 4.60 -20.75 2.25
N ARG A 155 5.09 -19.51 2.36
CA ARG A 155 6.30 -19.19 3.11
C ARG A 155 6.20 -19.60 4.58
N LEU A 156 5.04 -19.40 5.20
CA LEU A 156 4.80 -19.79 6.58
C LEU A 156 4.89 -21.30 6.77
N ARG A 157 4.34 -22.10 5.83
CA ARG A 157 4.45 -23.57 5.86
C ARG A 157 5.90 -24.03 5.64
N GLU A 158 6.61 -23.43 4.70
CA GLU A 158 8.03 -23.73 4.46
C GLU A 158 8.88 -23.44 5.70
N GLN A 159 8.65 -22.31 6.37
CA GLN A 159 9.32 -21.95 7.61
C GLN A 159 8.98 -22.92 8.76
N GLN A 160 7.71 -23.33 8.88
CA GLN A 160 7.28 -24.31 9.88
C GLN A 160 7.99 -25.66 9.68
N GLN A 161 8.08 -26.15 8.44
CA GLN A 161 8.82 -27.38 8.12
C GLN A 161 10.31 -27.27 8.45
N LEU A 162 10.92 -26.12 8.16
CA LEU A 162 12.33 -25.89 8.50
C LEU A 162 12.57 -25.92 10.01
N ILE A 163 11.67 -25.31 10.79
CA ILE A 163 11.73 -25.33 12.26
C ILE A 163 11.62 -26.77 12.79
N GLU A 164 10.75 -27.59 12.21
CA GLU A 164 10.60 -28.99 12.61
C GLU A 164 11.88 -29.79 12.37
N VAL A 165 12.53 -29.61 11.21
CA VAL A 165 13.82 -30.26 10.91
C VAL A 165 14.91 -29.79 11.87
N GLN A 166 15.03 -28.47 12.10
CA GLN A 166 16.01 -27.92 13.02
C GLN A 166 15.80 -28.42 14.45
N GLN A 167 14.56 -28.60 14.89
CA GLN A 167 14.25 -29.15 16.21
C GLN A 167 14.72 -30.60 16.32
N GLN A 168 14.50 -31.43 15.29
CA GLN A 168 15.00 -32.81 15.25
C GLN A 168 16.54 -32.86 15.31
N GLU A 169 17.23 -31.99 14.56
CA GLU A 169 18.70 -31.89 14.59
C GLU A 169 19.23 -31.49 15.98
N ILE A 170 18.56 -30.53 16.65
CA ILE A 170 18.91 -30.12 18.01
C ILE A 170 18.75 -31.29 18.98
N ASP A 171 17.66 -32.03 18.88
CA ASP A 171 17.37 -33.16 19.77
C ASP A 171 18.37 -34.31 19.53
N GLN A 172 18.74 -34.57 18.27
CA GLN A 172 19.82 -35.50 17.94
C GLN A 172 21.16 -35.05 18.54
N ALA A 173 21.54 -33.78 18.37
CA ALA A 173 22.80 -33.27 18.91
C ALA A 173 22.85 -33.32 20.45
N ARG A 174 21.71 -33.11 21.12
CA ARG A 174 21.58 -33.28 22.57
C ARG A 174 21.80 -34.73 22.98
N TYR A 175 21.17 -35.67 22.28
CA TYR A 175 21.34 -37.10 22.53
C TYR A 175 22.80 -37.54 22.35
N GLU A 176 23.44 -37.16 21.25
CA GLU A 176 24.86 -37.48 20.99
C GLU A 176 25.77 -36.90 22.07
N LYS A 177 25.50 -35.66 22.51
CA LYS A 177 26.25 -35.03 23.61
C LYS A 177 26.10 -35.81 24.91
N GLU A 178 24.89 -36.20 25.29
CA GLU A 178 24.63 -36.99 26.51
C GLU A 178 25.34 -38.34 26.46
N LEU A 179 25.26 -39.05 25.33
CA LEU A 179 25.95 -40.32 25.12
C LEU A 179 27.48 -40.19 25.31
N LEU A 180 28.10 -39.20 24.65
CA LEU A 180 29.53 -38.94 24.77
C LEU A 180 29.93 -38.54 26.20
N GLN A 181 29.08 -37.80 26.91
CA GLN A 181 29.32 -37.47 28.32
C GLN A 181 29.29 -38.71 29.21
N GLU A 182 28.39 -39.66 28.96
CA GLU A 182 28.34 -40.94 29.67
C GLU A 182 29.57 -41.80 29.38
N GLU A 183 29.97 -41.92 28.11
CA GLU A 183 31.15 -42.70 27.71
C GLU A 183 32.43 -42.12 28.33
N THR A 184 32.62 -40.80 28.25
CA THR A 184 33.78 -40.15 28.87
C THR A 184 33.77 -40.30 30.39
N ARG A 185 32.60 -40.30 31.04
CA ARG A 185 32.47 -40.61 32.47
C ARG A 185 32.90 -42.05 32.77
N ARG A 186 32.41 -43.04 32.02
CA ARG A 186 32.80 -44.46 32.18
C ARG A 186 34.30 -44.67 31.99
N LEU A 187 34.91 -44.03 30.98
CA LEU A 187 36.35 -44.09 30.75
C LEU A 187 37.14 -43.50 31.92
N ARG A 188 36.71 -42.37 32.49
CA ARG A 188 37.33 -41.80 33.69
C ARG A 188 37.22 -42.72 34.90
N GLU A 189 36.08 -43.39 35.09
CA GLU A 189 35.88 -44.36 36.17
C GLU A 189 36.79 -45.59 36.01
N LEU A 190 36.96 -46.12 34.80
CA LEU A 190 37.89 -47.22 34.49
C LEU A 190 39.35 -46.81 34.70
N ALA A 191 39.74 -45.64 34.21
CA ALA A 191 41.09 -45.10 34.41
C ALA A 191 41.38 -44.84 35.91
N GLY A 192 40.42 -44.32 36.66
CA GLY A 192 40.51 -44.14 38.11
C GLY A 192 40.69 -45.46 38.85
N ARG A 193 39.97 -46.51 38.47
CA ARG A 193 40.15 -47.87 39.04
C ARG A 193 41.52 -48.45 38.73
N ALA A 194 41.99 -48.33 37.49
CA ALA A 194 43.33 -48.78 37.09
C ALA A 194 44.44 -48.03 37.84
N ALA A 195 44.24 -46.74 38.15
CA ALA A 195 45.17 -45.96 38.97
C ALA A 195 45.20 -46.43 40.44
N VAL A 196 44.07 -46.88 41.00
CA VAL A 196 43.99 -47.40 42.37
C VAL A 196 44.60 -48.80 42.50
N THR A 197 44.49 -49.65 41.47
CA THR A 197 45.16 -50.97 41.44
C THR A 197 46.60 -50.91 40.92
N GLY A 198 47.01 -49.80 40.31
CA GLY A 198 48.36 -49.52 39.82
C GLY A 198 49.26 -48.77 40.82
N ALA A 199 48.91 -48.71 42.11
CA ALA A 199 49.77 -48.19 43.17
C ALA A 199 50.87 -49.21 43.57
N ALA A 200 51.68 -49.61 42.59
CA ALA A 200 52.95 -50.27 42.84
C ALA A 200 53.91 -49.94 41.69
N ARG A 201 54.48 -48.73 41.69
CA ARG A 201 55.81 -48.50 41.14
C ARG A 201 56.45 -47.20 41.69
N PRO A 202 57.78 -47.09 41.65
CA PRO A 202 58.60 -46.97 42.85
C PRO A 202 59.01 -45.52 43.10
N ARG A 203 59.28 -45.25 44.38
CA ARG A 203 59.95 -44.06 44.87
C ARG A 203 61.43 -44.10 44.44
N GLY A 204 61.82 -43.20 43.55
CA GLY A 204 63.21 -42.86 43.20
C GLY A 204 63.16 -41.89 42.02
N GLY A 205 63.71 -40.68 42.04
CA GLY A 205 64.80 -40.14 42.83
C GLY A 205 65.77 -39.50 41.83
N GLY A 206 65.90 -38.16 41.87
CA GLY A 206 66.78 -37.36 40.99
C GLY A 206 65.96 -36.55 39.97
N GLY A 207 66.08 -35.24 39.84
CA GLY A 207 67.13 -34.31 40.25
C GLY A 207 67.60 -33.53 39.02
N GLY A 208 67.33 -32.21 38.99
CA GLY A 208 67.81 -31.25 37.97
C GLY A 208 66.93 -31.16 36.73
N GLY A 209 66.52 -30.01 36.21
CA GLY A 209 66.76 -28.61 36.52
C GLY A 209 65.89 -27.76 35.55
N PRO A 210 65.77 -26.44 35.74
CA PRO A 210 64.92 -25.60 34.90
C PRO A 210 65.69 -25.08 33.69
N LEU A 211 65.25 -25.43 32.47
CA LEU A 211 65.70 -24.77 31.25
C LEU A 211 64.48 -24.24 30.50
N ALA A 212 64.28 -22.94 30.62
CA ALA A 212 63.62 -22.14 29.62
C ALA A 212 64.50 -22.07 28.36
N CYS A 213 63.91 -22.31 27.18
CA CYS A 213 64.41 -21.86 25.89
C CYS A 213 63.25 -21.78 24.89
N GLY A 214 63.04 -20.56 24.38
CA GLY A 214 62.50 -20.13 23.08
C GLY A 214 61.68 -21.08 22.18
N ALA A 215 60.55 -20.54 21.73
CA ALA A 215 59.75 -20.87 20.52
C ALA A 215 60.59 -20.83 19.21
N PRO A 216 60.04 -21.03 17.98
CA PRO A 216 58.71 -21.46 17.52
C PRO A 216 58.75 -22.63 16.48
N GLY A 217 57.59 -23.21 16.12
CA GLY A 217 57.48 -24.11 14.97
C GLY A 217 56.61 -25.34 15.25
N GLY A 218 55.35 -25.29 14.83
CA GLY A 218 54.39 -26.36 15.08
C GLY A 218 54.55 -27.59 14.17
N PRO A 219 53.80 -28.67 14.46
CA PRO A 219 53.36 -29.62 13.47
C PRO A 219 51.85 -29.50 13.19
N HIS A 220 51.60 -29.03 11.98
CA HIS A 220 50.44 -28.91 11.09
C HIS A 220 49.37 -30.04 11.01
N TRP A 221 49.13 -30.88 12.03
CA TRP A 221 48.15 -31.97 11.92
C TRP A 221 46.88 -31.79 12.77
N ALA A 222 46.56 -30.57 13.21
CA ALA A 222 45.17 -30.21 13.51
C ALA A 222 44.35 -30.26 12.20
N ALA A 223 44.09 -31.48 11.73
CA ALA A 223 43.18 -31.79 10.66
C ALA A 223 41.82 -31.30 11.12
N ALA A 224 41.45 -30.13 10.61
CA ALA A 224 40.10 -29.63 10.62
C ALA A 224 39.20 -30.79 10.20
N ALA A 225 38.23 -31.12 11.06
CA ALA A 225 37.12 -31.97 10.65
C ALA A 225 36.62 -31.45 9.30
N PRO A 226 36.49 -32.29 8.26
CA PRO A 226 36.03 -31.83 6.96
C PRO A 226 34.67 -31.16 7.17
N PRO A 227 34.44 -29.96 6.63
CA PRO A 227 33.17 -29.26 6.81
C PRO A 227 32.07 -30.18 6.31
N ARG A 228 31.13 -30.52 7.20
CA ARG A 228 29.92 -31.28 6.85
C ARG A 228 29.30 -30.61 5.62
N LEU A 229 29.00 -31.39 4.58
CA LEU A 229 28.55 -30.91 3.26
C LEU A 229 27.29 -30.02 3.30
N HIS A 230 26.58 -29.94 4.43
CA HIS A 230 25.53 -28.95 4.67
C HIS A 230 26.05 -27.51 4.77
N HIS A 231 27.32 -27.26 5.12
CA HIS A 231 27.85 -25.90 5.23
C HIS A 231 28.16 -25.24 3.87
N ALA A 232 28.25 -25.98 2.77
CA ALA A 232 28.53 -25.40 1.45
C ALA A 232 27.27 -24.97 0.68
N LEU A 233 26.09 -25.48 1.03
CA LEU A 233 24.81 -25.05 0.46
C LEU A 233 24.07 -24.03 1.35
N THR A 234 24.41 -23.98 2.64
CA THR A 234 23.84 -23.06 3.63
C THR A 234 24.73 -21.85 3.89
N ALA A 235 26.01 -21.91 3.52
CA ALA A 235 26.83 -20.73 3.36
C ALA A 235 26.55 -20.16 1.97
N ASP A 236 25.50 -19.35 1.91
CA ASP A 236 25.35 -18.28 0.93
C ASP A 236 26.52 -17.30 1.15
N MET A 237 27.74 -17.78 0.87
CA MET A 237 29.01 -17.08 1.10
C MET A 237 28.94 -15.77 0.32
N PRO A 238 28.88 -14.62 0.99
CA PRO A 238 28.95 -13.36 0.28
C PRO A 238 30.32 -13.28 -0.40
N ALA A 239 30.34 -12.83 -1.65
CA ALA A 239 31.56 -12.44 -2.34
C ALA A 239 32.40 -11.53 -1.41
N PRO A 240 33.73 -11.72 -1.32
CA PRO A 240 34.57 -10.95 -0.42
C PRO A 240 34.38 -9.44 -0.68
N PRO A 241 34.17 -8.62 0.37
CA PRO A 241 33.87 -7.21 0.20
C PRO A 241 35.08 -6.47 -0.38
N LEU A 242 34.86 -5.73 -1.47
CA LEU A 242 35.84 -4.78 -1.98
C LEU A 242 36.08 -3.70 -0.92
N GLN A 243 37.32 -3.64 -0.45
CA GLN A 243 37.74 -2.78 0.64
C GLN A 243 37.83 -1.33 0.16
N GLY A 244 36.94 -0.47 0.68
CA GLY A 244 37.09 0.99 0.65
C GLY A 244 35.96 1.75 -0.03
N ALA A 245 34.95 2.17 0.76
CA ALA A 245 34.41 3.53 0.74
C ALA A 245 33.19 3.68 1.67
N ARG A 246 33.36 4.55 2.67
CA ARG A 246 32.32 5.43 3.26
C ARG A 246 31.44 4.84 4.37
N ASP A 247 32.04 4.83 5.55
CA ASP A 247 31.36 5.17 6.81
C ASP A 247 30.91 6.65 6.74
N PRO A 248 29.64 6.99 7.07
CA PRO A 248 29.45 7.72 8.33
C PRO A 248 28.14 7.43 9.10
N VAL A 249 28.31 7.19 10.41
CA VAL A 249 27.68 7.82 11.58
C VAL A 249 26.14 7.88 11.68
N LEU A 250 25.57 7.18 12.68
CA LEU A 250 24.29 7.52 13.32
C LEU A 250 24.34 7.38 14.86
N PHE A 251 23.82 8.40 15.55
CA PHE A 251 23.90 8.66 17.00
C PHE A 251 22.84 7.92 17.82
N PRO A 252 23.09 7.62 19.12
CA PRO A 252 22.05 7.12 20.02
C PRO A 252 20.99 8.20 20.28
N VAL A 253 19.73 7.87 19.99
CA VAL A 253 18.54 8.67 20.28
C VAL A 253 18.36 8.77 21.79
N ALA A 254 18.48 9.99 22.32
CA ALA A 254 18.10 10.30 23.70
C ALA A 254 16.58 10.44 23.79
N GLY A 255 15.93 9.64 24.62
CA GLY A 255 14.51 9.82 24.93
C GLY A 255 14.05 8.97 26.11
N GLY A 256 14.02 9.58 27.30
CA GLY A 256 13.30 9.01 28.45
C GLY A 256 13.84 9.36 29.83
N GLY A 257 14.04 10.66 30.15
CA GLY A 257 14.38 11.12 31.50
C GLY A 257 13.20 11.85 32.18
N PRO A 258 13.03 11.75 33.51
CA PRO A 258 11.79 12.04 34.22
C PRO A 258 11.74 13.48 34.74
N TRP A 259 11.34 14.43 33.90
CA TRP A 259 10.97 15.78 34.35
C TRP A 259 9.80 16.30 33.53
N ALA A 260 8.60 15.81 33.84
CA ALA A 260 7.36 16.46 33.45
C ALA A 260 6.57 16.77 34.72
N GLY A 261 6.72 18.01 35.20
CA GLY A 261 5.96 18.54 36.32
C GLY A 261 5.71 20.03 36.12
N ARG A 262 4.47 20.38 35.77
CA ARG A 262 3.64 21.45 36.37
C ARG A 262 2.24 21.37 35.80
#